data_AF-A0A1B6JVA7-F1
#
_entry.id   AF-A0A1B6JVA7-F1
#
_cell.length_a   1.000
_cell.length_b   1.000
_cell.length_c   1.000
_cell.angle_alpha   90.00
_cell.angle_beta   90.00
_cell.angle_gamma   90.00
#
_symmetry.space_group_name_H-M   'P 1'
#
loop_
_entity.id
_entity.type
_entity.pdbx_description
1 polymer ?
#
loop_
_entity_poly.entity_id
_entity_poly.type
_entity_poly.pdbx_seq_one_letter_code
_entity_poly.pdbx_strand_id
1 'polypeptide(L)'
;LDDGTQKLIHTYHDKGSFGELALLYNQPRAATIQAGSEGSLWALDRQTFRRIILKSAFKKRKMYESLIDCVPMLKTLQSYERLNLADALIPRTYEDGDL
;
A
#
# COMPACT_ATOMS: atom_id res chain seq x y z
N LEU A 1 -32.37 -9.57 4.45
CA LEU A 1 -33.41 -8.63 3.99
C LEU A 1 -32.97 -7.28 4.52
N ASP A 2 -32.43 -6.46 3.64
CA ASP A 2 -32.04 -5.08 3.95
C ASP A 2 -33.34 -4.30 4.16
N ASP A 3 -33.56 -3.75 5.36
CA ASP A 3 -34.84 -3.12 5.72
C ASP A 3 -35.02 -1.72 5.10
N GLY A 4 -34.06 -1.29 4.28
CA GLY A 4 -34.04 0.00 3.60
C GLY A 4 -33.83 1.18 4.56
N THR A 5 -33.61 0.94 5.86
CA THR A 5 -33.39 2.02 6.82
C THR A 5 -31.91 2.41 6.87
N GLN A 6 -31.65 3.69 6.63
CA GLN A 6 -30.30 4.25 6.78
C GLN A 6 -29.95 4.33 8.27
N LYS A 7 -29.03 3.49 8.71
CA LYS A 7 -28.49 3.51 10.08
C LYS A 7 -27.16 4.23 10.11
N LEU A 8 -27.00 5.19 11.03
CA LEU A 8 -25.71 5.78 11.33
C LEU A 8 -24.77 4.72 11.94
N ILE A 9 -23.67 4.42 11.25
CA ILE A 9 -22.69 3.42 11.68
C ILE A 9 -21.47 4.04 12.34
N HIS A 10 -21.12 5.28 12.00
CA HIS A 10 -19.91 5.95 12.49
C HIS A 10 -19.98 7.47 12.29
N THR A 11 -19.29 8.22 13.16
CA THR A 11 -19.11 9.68 13.06
C THR A 11 -17.62 10.00 13.13
N TYR A 12 -17.14 10.84 12.22
CA TYR A 12 -15.76 11.33 12.21
C TYR A 12 -15.64 12.68 12.93
N HIS A 13 -14.52 12.91 13.60
CA HIS A 13 -14.20 14.17 14.30
C HIS A 13 -12.83 14.70 13.84
N ASP A 14 -12.83 15.46 12.74
CA ASP A 14 -11.66 16.08 12.07
C ASP A 14 -10.49 15.13 11.74
N LYS A 15 -10.68 13.82 11.90
CA LYS A 15 -9.69 12.76 11.70
C LYS A 15 -10.38 11.49 11.22
N GLY A 16 -9.71 10.78 10.32
CA GLY A 16 -10.16 9.50 9.80
C GLY A 16 -10.05 9.41 8.28
N SER A 17 -10.37 8.24 7.77
CA SER A 17 -10.40 7.94 6.34
C SER A 17 -11.54 6.97 6.04
N PHE A 18 -12.01 6.97 4.79
CA PHE A 18 -13.04 6.06 4.31
C PHE A 18 -12.85 5.79 2.82
N GLY A 19 -13.37 4.64 2.35
CA GLY A 19 -13.41 4.33 0.92
C GLY A 19 -12.22 3.54 0.39
N GLU A 20 -11.44 2.95 1.28
CA GLU A 20 -10.28 2.10 1.01
C GLU A 20 -10.63 0.88 0.16
N LEU A 21 -11.81 0.27 0.35
CA LEU A 21 -12.25 -0.88 -0.44
C LEU A 21 -12.45 -0.53 -1.92
N ALA A 22 -12.90 0.69 -2.23
CA ALA A 22 -13.02 1.15 -3.60
C ALA A 22 -11.64 1.30 -4.26
N LEU A 23 -10.63 1.74 -3.49
CA LEU A 23 -9.24 1.86 -3.96
C LEU A 23 -8.58 0.49 -4.20
N LEU A 24 -8.74 -0.44 -3.26
CA LEU A 24 -8.10 -1.75 -3.30
C LEU A 24 -8.78 -2.69 -4.30
N TYR A 25 -10.10 -2.80 -4.24
CA TYR A 25 -10.84 -3.90 -4.87
C TYR A 25 -11.83 -3.46 -5.95
N ASN A 26 -11.93 -2.16 -6.27
CA ASN A 26 -12.96 -1.65 -7.17
C ASN A 26 -14.39 -1.98 -6.72
N GLN A 27 -14.62 -2.08 -5.42
CA GLN A 27 -15.93 -2.41 -4.86
C GLN A 27 -16.84 -1.18 -4.80
N PRO A 28 -18.17 -1.35 -4.99
CA PRO A 28 -19.14 -0.29 -4.73
C PRO A 28 -19.02 0.27 -3.31
N ARG A 29 -19.49 1.51 -3.11
CA ARG A 29 -19.49 2.14 -1.78
C ARG A 29 -20.38 1.33 -0.83
N ALA A 30 -19.77 0.79 0.22
CA ALA A 30 -20.48 0.03 1.26
C ALA A 30 -21.27 0.93 2.24
N ALA A 31 -20.93 2.22 2.29
CA ALA A 31 -21.59 3.21 3.13
C ALA A 31 -21.61 4.58 2.45
N THR A 32 -22.62 5.38 2.79
CA THR A 32 -22.74 6.79 2.42
C THR A 32 -22.05 7.65 3.47
N ILE A 33 -21.35 8.69 3.04
CA ILE A 33 -20.76 9.71 3.92
C ILE A 33 -21.50 11.02 3.72
N GLN A 34 -21.87 11.66 4.82
CA GLN A 34 -22.50 12.98 4.82
C GLN A 34 -21.70 13.93 5.71
N ALA A 35 -21.44 15.13 5.22
CA ALA A 35 -20.78 16.17 6.01
C ALA A 35 -21.75 16.70 7.08
N GLY A 36 -21.33 16.64 8.35
CA GLY A 36 -22.08 17.23 9.47
C GLY A 36 -21.79 18.72 9.72
N SER A 37 -20.72 19.24 9.11
CA SER A 37 -20.26 20.61 9.18
C SER A 37 -19.46 20.96 7.92
N GLU A 38 -19.19 22.25 7.70
CA GLU A 38 -18.27 22.68 6.64
C GLU A 38 -16.84 22.21 6.92
N GLY A 39 -16.13 21.83 5.87
CA GLY A 39 -14.77 21.32 5.98
C GLY A 39 -14.14 20.99 4.63
N SER A 40 -12.95 20.42 4.68
CA SER A 40 -12.21 19.99 3.48
C SER A 40 -11.64 18.60 3.70
N LEU A 41 -11.52 17.83 2.61
CA LEU A 41 -11.01 16.48 2.61
C LEU A 41 -9.90 16.34 1.58
N TRP A 42 -8.90 15.53 1.91
CA TRP A 42 -7.95 15.04 0.92
C TRP A 42 -8.56 13.84 0.18
N ALA A 43 -8.48 13.86 -1.13
CA ALA A 43 -8.97 12.79 -1.99
C ALA A 43 -7.83 12.19 -2.81
N LEU A 44 -7.92 10.88 -3.04
CA LEU A 44 -7.02 10.15 -3.92
C LEU A 44 -7.85 9.25 -4.82
N ASP A 45 -7.62 9.33 -6.13
CA ASP A 45 -8.30 8.47 -7.08
C ASP A 45 -7.64 7.09 -7.17
N ARG A 46 -8.43 6.11 -7.62
CA ARG A 46 -8.01 4.71 -7.72
C ARG A 46 -6.82 4.51 -8.67
N GLN A 47 -6.78 5.21 -9.80
CA GLN A 47 -5.71 5.02 -10.77
C GLN A 47 -4.38 5.52 -10.21
N THR A 48 -4.40 6.69 -9.57
CA THR A 48 -3.22 7.26 -8.90
C THR A 48 -2.76 6.37 -7.76
N PHE A 49 -3.67 5.90 -6.89
CA PHE A 49 -3.32 4.97 -5.82
C PHE A 49 -2.65 3.70 -6.35
N ARG A 50 -3.26 3.02 -7.33
CA ARG A 50 -2.68 1.80 -7.93
C ARG A 50 -1.32 2.08 -8.58
N ARG A 51 -1.18 3.18 -9.29
CA ARG A 51 0.09 3.60 -9.92
C ARG A 51 1.18 3.79 -8.88
N ILE A 52 0.88 4.44 -7.74
CA ILE A 52 1.83 4.65 -6.64
C ILE A 52 2.29 3.31 -6.07
N ILE A 53 1.35 2.40 -5.76
CA ILE A 53 1.66 1.09 -5.19
C ILE A 53 2.53 0.27 -6.15
N LEU A 54 2.14 0.16 -7.42
CA LEU A 54 2.91 -0.58 -8.43
C LEU A 54 4.30 0.03 -8.66
N LYS A 55 4.40 1.36 -8.72
CA LYS A 55 5.68 2.06 -8.86
C LYS A 55 6.60 1.80 -7.67
N SER A 56 6.06 1.81 -6.45
CA SER A 56 6.80 1.50 -5.23
C SER A 56 7.32 0.06 -5.23
N ALA A 57 6.46 -0.92 -5.53
CA ALA A 57 6.83 -2.32 -5.63
C ALA A 57 7.91 -2.56 -6.70
N PHE A 58 7.75 -1.95 -7.88
CA PHE A 58 8.74 -2.04 -8.96
C PHE A 58 10.09 -1.43 -8.55
N LYS A 59 10.08 -0.25 -7.92
CA LYS A 59 11.30 0.41 -7.42
C LYS A 59 12.01 -0.47 -6.39
N LYS A 60 11.27 -1.07 -5.45
CA LYS A 60 11.82 -1.97 -4.44
C LYS A 60 12.45 -3.21 -5.07
N ARG A 61 11.77 -3.84 -6.05
CA ARG A 61 12.31 -4.99 -6.79
C ARG A 61 13.60 -4.64 -7.53
N LYS A 62 13.64 -3.51 -8.24
CA LYS A 62 14.85 -3.06 -8.95
C LYS A 62 16.02 -2.77 -8.02
N MET A 63 15.75 -2.18 -6.86
CA MET A 63 16.77 -1.92 -5.84
C MET A 63 17.39 -3.24 -5.35
N TYR A 64 16.58 -4.24 -5.02
CA TYR A 64 17.07 -5.54 -4.56
C TYR A 64 17.79 -6.36 -5.63
N GLU A 65 17.30 -6.33 -6.88
CA GLU A 65 17.99 -6.93 -8.01
C GLU A 65 19.41 -6.35 -8.17
N SER A 66 19.52 -5.01 -8.17
CA SER A 66 20.82 -4.34 -8.26
C SER A 66 21.75 -4.65 -7.08
N LEU A 67 21.19 -4.78 -5.87
CA LEU A 67 21.96 -5.11 -4.67
C LEU A 67 22.52 -6.54 -4.77
N ILE A 68 21.71 -7.51 -5.19
CA ILE A 68 22.14 -8.91 -5.31
C ILE A 68 23.20 -9.06 -6.41
N ASP A 69 23.06 -8.35 -7.54
CA ASP A 69 24.04 -8.37 -8.63
C ASP A 69 25.43 -7.83 -8.21
N CYS A 70 25.46 -6.86 -7.28
CA CYS A 70 26.69 -6.31 -6.75
C CYS A 70 27.40 -7.24 -5.75
N VAL A 71 26.75 -8.28 -5.23
CA VAL A 71 27.32 -9.17 -4.21
C VAL A 71 28.08 -10.33 -4.87
N PRO A 72 29.43 -10.41 -4.75
CA PRO A 72 30.22 -11.41 -5.48
C PRO A 72 29.86 -12.86 -5.13
N MET A 73 29.50 -13.14 -3.87
CA MET A 73 29.15 -14.50 -3.42
C MET A 73 27.82 -15.01 -4.00
N LEU A 74 26.97 -14.13 -4.54
CA LEU A 74 25.67 -14.49 -5.13
C LEU A 74 25.73 -14.62 -6.66
N LYS A 75 26.89 -14.41 -7.29
CA LYS A 75 27.07 -14.52 -8.75
C LYS A 75 26.94 -15.94 -9.31
N THR A 76 27.06 -16.95 -8.45
CA THR A 76 26.87 -18.36 -8.80
C THR A 76 25.41 -18.72 -9.02
N LEU A 77 24.48 -17.91 -8.51
CA LEU A 77 23.05 -18.11 -8.67
C LEU A 77 22.58 -17.69 -10.06
N GLN A 78 21.70 -18.50 -10.63
CA GLN A 78 21.00 -18.19 -11.87
C GLN A 78 20.07 -16.99 -11.68
N SER A 79 19.71 -16.33 -12.78
CA SER A 79 18.88 -15.12 -12.73
C SER A 79 17.52 -15.35 -12.03
N TYR A 80 16.88 -16.51 -12.21
CA TYR A 80 15.62 -16.80 -11.54
C TYR A 80 15.78 -17.03 -10.02
N GLU A 81 16.91 -17.60 -9.59
CA GLU A 81 17.24 -17.81 -8.17
C GLU A 81 17.49 -16.47 -7.47
N ARG A 82 18.15 -15.54 -8.17
CA ARG A 82 18.35 -14.16 -7.70
C ARG A 82 17.05 -13.39 -7.59
N LEU A 83 16.09 -13.62 -8.49
CA LEU A 83 14.75 -13.04 -8.38
C LEU A 83 13.99 -13.57 -7.17
N ASN A 84 14.03 -14.88 -6.92
CA ASN A 84 13.42 -15.48 -5.73
C ASN A 84 14.04 -14.92 -4.44
N LEU A 85 15.36 -14.73 -4.43
CA LEU A 85 16.06 -14.11 -3.31
C LEU A 85 15.66 -12.64 -3.14
N ALA A 86 15.59 -11.86 -4.23
CA ALA A 86 15.15 -10.47 -4.20
C ALA A 86 13.75 -10.31 -3.61
N ASP A 87 12.84 -11.23 -3.95
CA ASP A 87 11.47 -11.24 -3.43
C ASP A 87 11.41 -11.68 -1.95
N ALA A 88 12.38 -12.46 -1.47
CA ALA A 88 12.48 -12.93 -0.08
C ALA A 88 13.19 -11.94 0.87
N LEU A 89 13.85 -10.90 0.36
CA LEU A 89 14.59 -9.94 1.19
C LEU A 89 13.65 -9.09 2.07
N ILE A 90 13.92 -9.12 3.37
CA ILE A 90 13.24 -8.28 4.38
C ILE A 90 14.23 -7.22 4.84
N PRO A 91 13.96 -5.92 4.60
CA PRO A 91 14.85 -4.86 5.05
C PRO A 91 14.83 -4.79 6.58
N ARG A 92 16.01 -4.64 7.19
CA ARG A 92 16.16 -4.26 8.59
C ARG A 92 16.86 -2.91 8.65
N THR A 93 16.39 -2.06 9.56
CA THR A 93 16.96 -0.74 9.83
C THR A 93 17.50 -0.77 11.24
N TYR A 94 18.66 -0.18 11.42
CA TYR A 94 19.38 -0.12 12.68
C TYR A 94 19.75 1.34 12.95
N GLU A 95 19.64 1.76 14.20
CA GLU A 95 20.12 3.05 14.68
C GLU A 95 21.60 2.97 15.06
N ASP A 96 22.24 4.13 15.25
CA ASP A 96 23.63 4.18 15.71
C ASP A 96 23.74 3.60 17.12
N GLY A 97 24.56 2.56 17.28
CA GLY A 97 24.74 1.84 18.55
C GLY A 97 23.87 0.59 18.73
N ASP A 98 23.04 0.22 17.75
CA ASP A 98 22.37 -1.09 17.77
C ASP A 98 23.39 -2.24 17.67
N LEU A 99 23.19 -3.30 18.46
CA LEU A 99 24.01 -4.53 18.49
C LEU A 99 23.59 -5.55 17.43
#